data_AF-A0A101ITI7-F1
#
_entry.id   AF-A0A101ITI7-F1
#
_cell.length_a   1.000
_cell.length_b   1.000
_cell.length_c   1.000
_cell.angle_alpha   90.00
_cell.angle_beta   90.00
_cell.angle_gamma   90.00
#
_symmetry.space_group_name_H-M   'P 1'
#
loop_
_entity.id
_entity.type
_entity.pdbx_description
1 polymer ?
#
loop_
_entity_poly.entity_id
_entity_poly.type
_entity_poly.pdbx_seq_one_letter_code
_entity_poly.pdbx_strand_id
1 'polypeptide(L)'
;MPGTARVLKISGVKYLVEMTTSSPGLGYFKESYEIHLAQLNEERAKGMKVVGTFCLFVPDEIIFAAGADRVILCGGRSNTIPLAEQSLPRTICPLIKSSSGAIVDACNGGTLSCPHVGLVDAVVGEATCDGKTKTYELLPGETEVVADDPQCHYTYSLSLISYEE
;
A
#
# COMPACT_ATOMS: atom_id res chain seq x y z
N MET A 1 -20.83 16.90 4.87
CA MET A 1 -21.46 15.98 5.84
C MET A 1 -20.36 15.09 6.37
N PRO A 2 -20.11 15.00 7.68
CA PRO A 2 -19.12 14.05 8.20
C PRO A 2 -19.58 12.63 7.87
N GLY A 3 -18.68 11.80 7.36
CA GLY A 3 -18.97 10.41 7.05
C GLY A 3 -19.19 9.62 8.32
N THR A 4 -19.92 8.52 8.22
CA THR A 4 -20.02 7.59 9.34
C THR A 4 -18.71 6.83 9.43
N ALA A 5 -17.82 7.25 10.31
CA ALA A 5 -16.60 6.50 10.61
C ALA A 5 -16.99 5.15 11.25
N ARG A 6 -16.49 4.05 10.67
CA ARG A 6 -16.68 2.67 11.15
C ARG A 6 -15.35 2.12 11.63
N VAL A 7 -15.40 1.25 12.65
CA VAL A 7 -14.23 0.53 13.14
C VAL A 7 -14.24 -0.88 12.54
N LEU A 8 -13.28 -1.17 11.67
CA LEU A 8 -13.02 -2.52 11.17
C LEU A 8 -12.01 -3.24 12.06
N LYS A 9 -12.22 -4.53 12.29
CA LYS A 9 -11.25 -5.40 12.96
C LYS A 9 -10.67 -6.37 11.94
N ILE A 10 -9.37 -6.30 11.71
CA ILE A 10 -8.64 -7.18 10.79
C ILE A 10 -7.47 -7.77 11.54
N SER A 11 -7.38 -9.11 11.59
CA SER A 11 -6.30 -9.84 12.28
C SER A 11 -6.05 -9.37 13.72
N GLY A 12 -7.11 -8.97 14.44
CA GLY A 12 -7.03 -8.46 15.82
C GLY A 12 -6.75 -6.97 15.97
N VAL A 13 -6.34 -6.28 14.90
CA VAL A 13 -6.08 -4.83 14.89
C VAL A 13 -7.34 -4.05 14.51
N LYS A 14 -7.58 -2.91 15.18
CA LYS A 14 -8.74 -2.03 14.92
C LYS A 14 -8.32 -0.88 14.00
N TYR A 15 -9.05 -0.71 12.89
CA TYR A 15 -8.83 0.33 11.90
C TYR A 15 -10.06 1.23 11.79
N LEU A 16 -9.83 2.54 11.61
CA LEU A 16 -10.88 3.51 11.31
C LEU A 16 -11.03 3.67 9.79
N VAL A 17 -12.26 3.52 9.30
CA VAL A 17 -12.64 3.69 7.89
C VAL A 17 -13.81 4.66 7.79
N GLU A 18 -13.69 5.66 6.94
CA GLU A 18 -14.74 6.65 6.70
C GLU A 18 -14.96 6.79 5.19
N MET A 19 -16.20 6.58 4.74
CA MET A 19 -16.60 6.83 3.35
C MET A 19 -17.83 7.75 3.33
N THR A 20 -17.75 8.82 2.52
CA THR A 20 -18.82 9.80 2.35
C THR A 20 -19.37 9.72 0.93
N THR A 21 -20.52 9.06 0.72
CA THR A 21 -21.24 9.17 -0.55
C THR A 21 -22.74 9.43 -0.32
N SER A 22 -23.25 10.49 -0.96
CA SER A 22 -24.63 10.99 -0.79
C SER A 22 -25.58 10.55 -1.91
N SER A 23 -25.09 9.94 -2.98
CA SER A 23 -25.93 9.55 -4.13
C SER A 23 -26.47 8.11 -3.98
N PRO A 24 -27.75 7.87 -4.33
CA PRO A 24 -28.39 6.55 -4.20
C PRO A 24 -27.77 5.46 -5.08
N GLY A 25 -27.19 5.82 -6.23
CA GLY A 25 -26.57 4.87 -7.16
C GLY A 25 -25.18 4.37 -6.77
N LEU A 26 -24.56 4.93 -5.71
CA LEU A 26 -23.21 4.55 -5.28
C LEU A 26 -23.20 3.59 -4.08
N GLY A 27 -24.30 2.88 -3.83
CA GLY A 27 -24.42 1.92 -2.71
C GLY A 27 -23.30 0.88 -2.70
N TYR A 28 -23.01 0.26 -3.85
CA TYR A 28 -21.93 -0.72 -4.01
C TYR A 28 -20.57 -0.22 -3.54
N PHE A 29 -20.22 1.02 -3.90
CA PHE A 29 -18.91 1.58 -3.54
C PHE A 29 -18.77 1.85 -2.05
N LYS A 30 -19.87 2.08 -1.31
CA LYS A 30 -19.82 2.33 0.15
C LYS A 30 -19.23 1.15 0.94
N GLU A 31 -19.47 -0.06 0.48
CA GLU A 31 -19.08 -1.29 1.17
C GLU A 31 -17.86 -1.96 0.49
N SER A 32 -17.52 -1.53 -0.73
CA SER A 32 -16.44 -2.10 -1.54
C SER A 32 -15.11 -2.25 -0.80
N TYR A 33 -14.74 -1.26 0.02
CA TYR A 33 -13.50 -1.30 0.79
C TYR A 33 -13.50 -2.40 1.87
N GLU A 34 -14.61 -2.55 2.60
CA GLU A 34 -14.76 -3.57 3.64
C GLU A 34 -14.81 -4.97 3.01
N ILE A 35 -15.53 -5.10 1.90
CA ILE A 35 -15.64 -6.35 1.11
C ILE A 35 -14.27 -6.77 0.57
N HIS A 36 -13.52 -5.85 -0.03
CA HIS A 36 -12.20 -6.16 -0.59
C HIS A 36 -11.21 -6.58 0.50
N LEU A 37 -11.23 -5.92 1.67
CA LEU A 37 -10.41 -6.33 2.81
C LEU A 37 -10.76 -7.74 3.31
N ALA A 38 -12.04 -8.10 3.37
CA ALA A 38 -12.46 -9.44 3.74
C ALA A 38 -11.98 -10.47 2.71
N GLN A 39 -12.16 -10.18 1.42
CA GLN A 39 -11.70 -11.03 0.32
C GLN A 39 -10.19 -11.28 0.39
N LEU A 40 -9.37 -10.24 0.51
CA LEU A 40 -7.91 -10.37 0.62
C LEU A 40 -7.51 -11.24 1.81
N ASN A 41 -8.16 -11.09 2.97
CA ASN A 41 -7.86 -11.93 4.13
C ASN A 41 -8.20 -13.41 3.89
N GLU A 42 -9.33 -13.69 3.26
CA GLU A 42 -9.74 -15.07 2.93
C GLU A 42 -8.80 -15.71 1.91
N GLU A 43 -8.37 -14.97 0.90
CA GLU A 43 -7.45 -15.45 -0.13
C GLU A 43 -6.03 -15.64 0.42
N ARG A 44 -5.56 -14.72 1.27
CA ARG A 44 -4.29 -14.91 2.02
C ARG A 44 -4.32 -16.14 2.91
N ALA A 45 -5.45 -16.41 3.57
CA ALA A 45 -5.61 -17.65 4.37
C ALA A 45 -5.52 -18.92 3.51
N LYS A 46 -5.77 -18.83 2.21
CA LYS A 46 -5.60 -19.91 1.23
C LYS A 46 -4.18 -19.97 0.64
N GLY A 47 -3.28 -19.10 1.07
CA GLY A 47 -1.87 -19.07 0.64
C GLY A 47 -1.55 -18.04 -0.45
N MET A 48 -2.53 -17.27 -0.92
CA MET A 48 -2.29 -16.20 -1.89
C MET A 48 -1.41 -15.09 -1.27
N LYS A 49 -0.46 -14.56 -2.04
CA LYS A 49 0.38 -13.43 -1.61
C LYS A 49 -0.26 -12.11 -2.03
N VAL A 50 0.02 -11.05 -1.27
CA VAL A 50 -0.42 -9.69 -1.59
C VAL A 50 0.78 -8.78 -1.77
N VAL A 51 0.86 -8.13 -2.92
CA VAL A 51 1.95 -7.21 -3.29
C VAL A 51 1.47 -5.77 -3.17
N GLY A 52 2.22 -4.97 -2.41
CA GLY A 52 1.99 -3.54 -2.26
C GLY A 52 2.72 -2.73 -3.33
N THR A 53 2.03 -1.79 -3.96
CA THR A 53 2.63 -0.89 -4.96
C THR A 53 2.27 0.58 -4.69
N PHE A 54 3.09 1.51 -5.18
CA PHE A 54 2.86 2.96 -5.05
C PHE A 54 2.68 3.68 -6.38
N CYS A 55 2.72 2.96 -7.50
CA CYS A 55 2.50 3.57 -8.80
C CYS A 55 1.91 2.56 -9.78
N LEU A 56 1.25 3.12 -10.79
CA LEU A 56 0.66 2.38 -11.90
C LEU A 56 1.70 1.87 -12.91
N PHE A 57 2.96 2.31 -12.79
CA PHE A 57 4.07 1.81 -13.61
C PHE A 57 4.50 0.40 -13.21
N VAL A 58 4.11 -0.07 -12.00
CA VAL A 58 4.32 -1.47 -11.63
C VAL A 58 3.34 -2.33 -12.46
N PRO A 59 3.82 -3.31 -13.23
CA PRO A 59 2.97 -4.10 -14.11
C PRO A 59 2.13 -5.10 -13.30
N ASP A 60 0.85 -4.74 -13.11
CA ASP A 60 -0.12 -5.55 -12.37
C ASP A 60 -0.27 -6.96 -12.97
N GLU A 61 -0.12 -7.07 -14.29
CA GLU A 61 -0.23 -8.33 -15.02
C GLU A 61 0.79 -9.36 -14.56
N ILE A 62 2.00 -8.94 -14.17
CA ILE A 62 3.04 -9.85 -13.67
C ILE A 62 2.67 -10.35 -12.26
N ILE A 63 2.12 -9.48 -11.42
CA ILE A 63 1.66 -9.83 -10.07
C ILE A 63 0.54 -10.89 -10.15
N PHE A 64 -0.45 -10.65 -11.02
CA PHE A 64 -1.55 -11.59 -11.22
C PHE A 64 -1.09 -12.91 -11.84
N ALA A 65 -0.16 -12.87 -12.81
CA ALA A 65 0.41 -14.08 -13.40
C ALA A 65 1.18 -14.93 -12.38
N ALA A 66 1.78 -14.31 -11.36
CA ALA A 66 2.42 -15.00 -10.25
C ALA A 66 1.44 -15.59 -9.22
N GLY A 67 0.12 -15.46 -9.43
CA GLY A 67 -0.90 -15.94 -8.50
C GLY A 67 -1.00 -15.11 -7.22
N ALA A 68 -0.55 -13.86 -7.26
CA ALA A 68 -0.69 -12.88 -6.18
C ALA A 68 -1.75 -11.83 -6.53
N ASP A 69 -2.27 -11.15 -5.52
CA ASP A 69 -3.10 -9.94 -5.70
C ASP A 69 -2.29 -8.68 -5.36
N ARG A 70 -2.78 -7.52 -5.78
CA ARG A 70 -2.12 -6.23 -5.59
C ARG A 70 -2.94 -5.29 -4.72
N VAL A 71 -2.26 -4.44 -3.96
CA VAL A 71 -2.87 -3.31 -3.27
C VAL A 71 -2.08 -2.03 -3.47
N ILE A 72 -2.77 -0.92 -3.71
CA ILE A 72 -2.14 0.39 -3.82
C ILE A 72 -1.97 0.99 -2.42
N LEU A 73 -0.73 1.27 -2.03
CA LEU A 73 -0.35 1.80 -0.73
C LEU A 73 -0.07 3.32 -0.73
N CYS A 74 -0.40 4.00 -1.83
CA CYS A 74 -0.31 5.46 -1.92
C CYS A 74 -1.15 6.14 -0.84
N GLY A 75 -0.51 7.05 -0.11
CA GLY A 75 -1.10 7.74 1.00
C GLY A 75 -2.19 8.72 0.58
N GLY A 76 -3.16 8.89 1.47
CA GLY A 76 -4.24 9.88 1.35
C GLY A 76 -4.69 10.41 2.71
N ARG A 77 -3.95 10.08 3.79
CA ARG A 77 -4.29 10.44 5.16
C ARG A 77 -3.22 11.36 5.74
N SER A 78 -3.63 12.51 6.25
CA SER A 78 -2.71 13.50 6.84
C SER A 78 -2.23 13.13 8.25
N ASN A 79 -2.94 12.26 8.95
CA ASN A 79 -2.62 11.86 10.33
C ASN A 79 -1.32 11.05 10.46
N THR A 80 -0.84 10.42 9.39
CA THR A 80 0.43 9.66 9.36
C THR A 80 1.64 10.53 9.03
N ILE A 81 1.43 11.75 8.48
CA ILE A 81 2.52 12.65 8.07
C ILE A 81 3.47 13.01 9.24
N PRO A 82 2.99 13.36 10.45
CA PRO A 82 3.88 13.70 11.56
C PRO A 82 4.80 12.55 11.99
N LEU A 83 4.39 11.30 11.76
CA LEU A 83 5.23 10.13 12.04
C LEU A 83 6.36 10.00 11.02
N ALA A 84 6.06 10.25 9.74
CA ALA A 84 7.07 10.26 8.68
C ALA A 84 8.09 11.40 8.81
N GLU A 85 7.68 12.58 9.27
CA GLU A 85 8.56 13.74 9.44
C GLU A 85 9.62 13.56 10.55
N GLN A 86 9.57 12.46 11.31
CA GLN A 86 10.62 12.09 12.26
C GLN A 86 11.88 11.56 11.55
N SER A 87 11.72 10.96 10.36
CA SER A 87 12.82 10.38 9.56
C SER A 87 12.96 11.01 8.17
N LEU A 88 11.94 11.70 7.67
CA LEU A 88 11.94 12.35 6.36
C LEU A 88 11.93 13.89 6.45
N PRO A 89 12.55 14.58 5.47
CA PRO A 89 12.47 16.03 5.38
C PRO A 89 11.03 16.53 5.23
N ARG A 90 10.68 17.62 5.92
CA ARG A 90 9.33 18.22 5.83
C ARG A 90 8.96 18.69 4.42
N THR A 91 9.96 18.98 3.59
CA THR A 91 9.84 19.50 2.23
C THR A 91 9.51 18.43 1.17
N ILE A 92 9.52 17.14 1.54
CA ILE A 92 9.20 16.05 0.61
C ILE A 92 7.69 15.95 0.34
N CYS A 93 7.32 15.32 -0.77
CA CYS A 93 5.94 15.13 -1.22
C CYS A 93 5.02 14.60 -0.08
N PRO A 94 3.85 15.22 0.17
CA PRO A 94 2.92 14.76 1.20
C PRO A 94 2.43 13.33 1.00
N LEU A 95 2.36 12.84 -0.24
CA LEU A 95 1.99 11.45 -0.54
C LEU A 95 3.03 10.47 0.01
N ILE A 96 4.32 10.78 -0.19
CA ILE A 96 5.43 9.98 0.35
C ILE A 96 5.39 9.98 1.87
N LYS A 97 5.19 11.15 2.49
CA LYS A 97 5.06 11.26 3.96
C LYS A 97 3.87 10.47 4.48
N SER A 98 2.73 10.52 3.81
CA SER A 98 1.54 9.79 4.22
C SER A 98 1.75 8.27 4.13
N SER A 99 2.34 7.79 3.02
CA SER A 99 2.67 6.37 2.81
C SER A 99 3.73 5.86 3.79
N SER A 100 4.87 6.54 3.92
CA SER A 100 5.94 6.07 4.82
C SER A 100 5.49 6.11 6.28
N GLY A 101 4.74 7.14 6.67
CA GLY A 101 4.14 7.24 8.00
C GLY A 101 3.14 6.10 8.26
N ALA A 102 2.36 5.69 7.26
CA ALA A 102 1.46 4.55 7.41
C ALA A 102 2.23 3.22 7.58
N ILE A 103 3.36 3.05 6.89
CA ILE A 103 4.21 1.86 7.05
C ILE A 103 4.85 1.85 8.44
N VAL A 104 5.43 2.96 8.88
CA VAL A 104 6.03 3.08 10.23
C VAL A 104 4.98 2.84 11.32
N ASP A 105 3.77 3.39 11.17
CA ASP A 105 2.67 3.14 12.10
C ASP A 105 2.31 1.64 12.15
N ALA A 106 2.17 0.98 10.99
CA ALA A 106 1.87 -0.45 10.93
C ALA A 106 2.97 -1.31 11.56
N CYS A 107 4.25 -1.03 11.29
CA CYS A 107 5.39 -1.74 11.89
C CYS A 107 5.42 -1.59 13.42
N ASN A 108 4.93 -0.48 13.95
CA ASN A 108 4.88 -0.21 15.39
C ASN A 108 3.57 -0.73 16.05
N GLY A 109 2.73 -1.48 15.33
CA GLY A 109 1.44 -1.96 15.83
C GLY A 109 0.41 -0.85 16.03
N GLY A 110 0.60 0.29 15.34
CA GLY A 110 -0.32 1.41 15.34
C GLY A 110 -1.63 1.13 14.61
N THR A 111 -2.53 2.11 14.67
CA THR A 111 -3.91 2.00 14.12
C THR A 111 -4.26 3.15 13.17
N LEU A 112 -3.29 4.04 12.91
CA LEU A 112 -3.46 5.17 12.01
C LEU A 112 -3.32 4.74 10.55
N SER A 113 -2.52 3.70 10.33
CA SER A 113 -2.22 3.08 9.05
C SER A 113 -3.46 2.51 8.36
N CYS A 114 -3.39 2.44 7.03
CA CYS A 114 -4.39 1.78 6.21
C CYS A 114 -4.30 0.26 6.43
N PRO A 115 -5.43 -0.46 6.66
CA PRO A 115 -5.39 -1.91 6.87
C PRO A 115 -4.68 -2.70 5.76
N HIS A 116 -4.66 -2.22 4.51
CA HIS A 116 -3.91 -2.85 3.43
C HIS A 116 -2.42 -2.99 3.74
N VAL A 117 -1.81 -2.05 4.48
CA VAL A 117 -0.38 -2.08 4.81
C VAL A 117 -0.03 -3.32 5.62
N GLY A 118 -0.89 -3.73 6.57
CA GLY A 118 -0.69 -4.94 7.37
C GLY A 118 -1.03 -6.24 6.63
N LEU A 119 -1.57 -6.17 5.42
CA LEU A 119 -1.91 -7.33 4.60
C LEU A 119 -0.84 -7.65 3.54
N VAL A 120 0.11 -6.76 3.33
CA VAL A 120 1.11 -6.90 2.26
C VAL A 120 2.22 -7.86 2.69
N ASP A 121 2.62 -8.74 1.78
CA ASP A 121 3.72 -9.68 1.96
C ASP A 121 5.03 -9.14 1.35
N ALA A 122 4.95 -8.34 0.28
CA ALA A 122 6.09 -7.70 -0.36
C ALA A 122 5.71 -6.36 -0.99
N VAL A 123 6.67 -5.44 -1.09
CA VAL A 123 6.47 -4.13 -1.71
C VAL A 123 7.37 -3.99 -2.93
N VAL A 124 6.78 -3.59 -4.06
CA VAL A 124 7.53 -3.20 -5.25
C VAL A 124 7.69 -1.69 -5.23
N GLY A 125 8.94 -1.23 -5.06
CA GLY A 125 9.27 0.18 -5.14
C GLY A 125 9.59 0.59 -6.57
N GLU A 126 9.00 1.65 -7.08
CA GLU A 126 9.32 2.16 -8.43
C GLU A 126 10.19 3.41 -8.40
N ALA A 127 11.20 3.51 -9.26
CA ALA A 127 12.07 4.69 -9.32
C ALA A 127 11.47 5.87 -10.13
N THR A 128 10.20 6.20 -9.92
CA THR A 128 9.51 7.26 -10.69
C THR A 128 9.85 8.67 -10.24
N CYS A 129 10.26 8.86 -8.98
CA CYS A 129 10.76 10.14 -8.50
C CYS A 129 11.80 9.95 -7.39
N ASP A 130 12.74 10.90 -7.28
CA ASP A 130 13.84 10.86 -6.30
C ASP A 130 13.36 10.63 -4.87
N GLY A 131 12.24 11.27 -4.51
CA GLY A 131 11.67 11.16 -3.18
C GLY A 131 11.23 9.73 -2.84
N LYS A 132 10.65 9.01 -3.81
CA LYS A 132 10.19 7.63 -3.61
C LYS A 132 11.39 6.69 -3.55
N THR A 133 12.30 6.79 -4.52
CA THR A 133 13.53 5.99 -4.57
C THR A 133 14.31 6.07 -3.26
N LYS A 134 14.54 7.28 -2.73
CA LYS A 134 15.23 7.43 -1.45
C LYS A 134 14.42 7.00 -0.23
N THR A 135 13.10 7.07 -0.28
CA THR A 135 12.27 6.59 0.83
C THR A 135 12.26 5.07 0.90
N TYR A 136 12.33 4.35 -0.22
CA TYR A 136 12.37 2.89 -0.24
C TYR A 136 13.61 2.31 0.42
N GLU A 137 14.76 2.99 0.33
CA GLU A 137 15.98 2.61 1.05
C GLU A 137 15.82 2.63 2.58
N LEU A 138 14.82 3.36 3.09
CA LEU A 138 14.55 3.51 4.52
C LEU A 138 13.47 2.55 5.02
N LEU A 139 12.81 1.78 4.14
CA LEU A 139 11.77 0.85 4.54
C LEU A 139 12.40 -0.42 5.16
N PRO A 140 11.84 -0.93 6.27
CA PRO A 140 12.32 -2.16 6.87
C PRO A 140 11.93 -3.38 6.02
N GLY A 141 12.89 -4.27 5.75
CA GLY A 141 12.70 -5.48 4.93
C GLY A 141 13.31 -5.38 3.54
N GLU A 142 13.22 -6.46 2.75
CA GLU A 142 13.65 -6.45 1.36
C GLU A 142 12.61 -5.73 0.50
N THR A 143 12.86 -4.45 0.20
CA THR A 143 12.11 -3.71 -0.81
C THR A 143 12.88 -3.79 -2.11
N GLU A 144 12.34 -4.51 -3.11
CA GLU A 144 12.92 -4.47 -4.45
C GLU A 144 12.48 -3.18 -5.15
N VAL A 145 13.46 -2.30 -5.38
CA VAL A 145 13.24 -1.08 -6.15
C VAL A 145 13.43 -1.41 -7.63
N VAL A 146 12.32 -1.58 -8.34
CA VAL A 146 12.28 -1.67 -9.80
C VAL A 146 12.48 -0.26 -10.35
N ALA A 147 13.69 0.01 -10.84
CA ALA A 147 13.98 1.28 -11.46
C ALA A 147 13.43 1.33 -12.89
N ASP A 148 12.32 2.05 -13.08
CA ASP A 148 11.81 2.41 -14.40
C ASP A 148 12.01 3.92 -14.59
N ASP A 149 13.11 4.29 -15.27
CA ASP A 149 13.39 5.66 -15.67
C ASP A 149 12.74 5.91 -17.04
N PRO A 150 11.68 6.72 -17.14
CA PRO A 150 11.05 7.04 -18.42
C PRO A 150 11.97 7.81 -19.39
N GLN A 151 13.15 8.28 -18.96
CA GLN A 151 14.19 8.84 -19.86
C GLN A 151 15.04 7.78 -20.55
N CYS A 152 14.95 6.50 -20.16
CA CYS A 152 15.70 5.39 -20.73
C CYS A 152 14.76 4.21 -21.01
N HIS A 153 14.52 3.92 -22.29
CA HIS A 153 13.63 2.83 -22.70
C HIS A 153 14.11 1.48 -22.13
N TYR A 154 13.29 0.89 -21.23
CA TYR A 154 13.38 -0.44 -20.60
C TYR A 154 14.37 -0.61 -19.43
N THR A 155 13.87 -0.97 -18.24
CA THR A 155 14.51 -1.99 -17.38
C THR A 155 13.49 -2.71 -16.48
N TYR A 156 13.36 -4.04 -16.64
CA TYR A 156 12.66 -4.94 -15.72
C TYR A 156 13.71 -5.63 -14.84
N SER A 157 13.67 -5.46 -13.52
CA SER A 157 14.42 -6.32 -12.59
C SER A 157 13.48 -7.33 -11.94
N LEU A 158 13.50 -8.55 -12.48
CA LEU A 158 12.82 -9.74 -11.97
C LEU A 158 13.76 -10.48 -11.00
N SER A 159 13.81 -10.10 -9.72
CA SER A 159 14.62 -10.85 -8.73
C SER A 159 13.80 -11.57 -7.65
N LEU A 160 12.45 -11.52 -7.69
CA LEU A 160 11.60 -12.28 -6.76
C LEU A 160 10.75 -13.42 -7.36
N ILE A 161 10.90 -13.79 -8.63
CA ILE A 161 10.39 -15.10 -9.11
C ILE A 161 11.52 -16.12 -9.04
N SER A 162 11.98 -16.39 -7.83
CA SER A 162 12.71 -17.62 -7.54
C SER A 162 11.68 -18.76 -7.61
N TYR A 163 11.63 -19.45 -8.75
CA TYR A 163 10.97 -20.76 -8.85
C TYR A 163 11.75 -21.71 -7.94
N GLU A 164 11.16 -22.14 -6.82
CA GLU A 164 11.61 -23.39 -6.18
C GLU A 164 11.06 -24.54 -7.04
N GLU A 165 11.96 -25.29 -7.69
CA GLU A 165 11.66 -26.62 -8.28
C GLU A 165 11.39 -27.67 -7.20
#